data_AF-A0ABD0R6V2-F1
#
_entry.id   AF-A0ABD0R6V2-F1
#
_cell.length_a   1.000
_cell.length_b   1.000
_cell.length_c   1.000
_cell.angle_alpha   90.00
_cell.angle_beta   90.00
_cell.angle_gamma   90.00
#
_symmetry.space_group_name_H-M   'P 1'
#
loop_
_entity.id
_entity.type
_entity.pdbx_description
1 polymer ?
#
loop_
_entity_poly.entity_id
_entity_poly.type
_entity_poly.pdbx_seq_one_letter_code
_entity_poly.pdbx_strand_id
1 'polypeptide(L)' 'VYGDKDADGFYRGEAGGRRGYVPCNMVSEIQVDDEETRDQLLMQGFLSTEASMEKI' A
#
# COMPACT_ATOMS: atom_id res chain seq x y z
N VAL A 1 -3.48 1.71 -1.06
CA VAL A 1 -4.52 0.72 -1.41
C VAL A 1 -4.78 -0.10 -0.15
N TYR A 2 -6.02 -0.41 0.20
CA TYR A 2 -6.35 -1.07 1.46
C TYR A 2 -7.46 -2.10 1.31
N GLY A 3 -7.42 -3.11 2.19
CA GLY A 3 -8.36 -4.23 2.23
C GLY A 3 -8.13 -5.27 1.13
N ASP A 4 -8.94 -6.32 1.18
CA ASP A 4 -8.90 -7.42 0.23
C ASP A 4 -9.44 -7.03 -1.15
N LYS A 5 -8.97 -7.77 -2.15
CA LYS A 5 -9.49 -7.73 -3.52
C LYS A 5 -10.91 -8.27 -3.54
N ASP A 6 -11.83 -7.57 -4.21
CA ASP A 6 -13.17 -8.10 -4.45
C ASP A 6 -13.21 -9.19 -5.54
N ALA A 7 -14.40 -9.78 -5.75
CA ALA A 7 -14.62 -10.84 -6.72
C ALA A 7 -14.35 -10.40 -8.18
N ASP A 8 -14.45 -9.10 -8.46
CA ASP A 8 -14.23 -8.51 -9.77
C ASP A 8 -12.76 -8.14 -10.01
N GLY A 9 -11.90 -8.28 -8.99
CA GLY A 9 -10.47 -8.04 -9.10
C GLY A 9 -10.05 -6.61 -8.76
N PHE A 10 -10.85 -5.86 -8.02
CA PHE A 10 -10.54 -4.49 -7.61
C PHE A 10 -10.23 -4.40 -6.11
N TYR A 11 -9.31 -3.49 -5.78
CA TYR A 11 -9.04 -3.05 -4.42
C TYR A 11 -9.68 -1.69 -4.14
N ARG A 12 -9.83 -1.33 -2.86
CA ARG A 12 -10.18 0.04 -2.47
C ARG A 12 -8.91 0.90 -2.35
N GLY A 13 -8.97 2.11 -2.89
CA GLY A 13 -7.86 3.06 -2.83
C GLY A 13 -8.33 4.49 -2.56
N GLU A 14 -7.42 5.30 -2.05
CA GLU A 14 -7.58 6.74 -1.92
C GLU A 14 -6.37 7.44 -2.55
N ALA A 15 -6.62 8.47 -3.35
CA ALA A 15 -5.58 9.32 -3.92
C ALA A 15 -6.09 10.76 -4.06
N GLY A 16 -5.31 11.74 -3.59
CA GLY A 16 -5.67 13.16 -3.66
C GLY A 16 -7.02 13.48 -3.01
N GLY A 17 -7.37 12.83 -1.90
CA GLY A 17 -8.64 13.00 -1.19
C GLY A 17 -9.86 12.37 -1.89
N ARG A 18 -9.66 11.59 -2.96
CA ARG A 18 -10.72 10.86 -3.66
C ARG A 18 -10.60 9.37 -3.39
N ARG A 19 -11.72 8.74 -3.05
CA ARG A 19 -11.83 7.29 -2.81
C ARG A 19 -12.45 6.59 -4.02
N GLY A 20 -11.93 5.42 -4.37
CA GLY A 20 -12.41 4.65 -5.50
C GLY A 20 -11.84 3.24 -5.55
N TYR A 21 -12.02 2.60 -6.70
CA TYR A 21 -11.54 1.25 -6.97
C TYR A 21 -10.24 1.29 -7.77
N VAL A 22 -9.30 0.42 -7.42
CA VAL A 22 -8.00 0.26 -8.08
C VAL A 22 -7.95 -1.14 -8.67
N PRO A 23 -7.77 -1.31 -9.99
CA PRO A 23 -7.69 -2.63 -10.60
C PRO A 23 -6.44 -3.36 -10.11
N CYS A 24 -6.56 -4.66 -9.81
CA CYS A 24 -5.44 -5.43 -9.26
C CYS A 24 -4.20 -5.46 -10.17
N ASN A 25 -4.39 -5.32 -11.48
CA ASN A 25 -3.28 -5.30 -12.45
C ASN A 25 -2.38 -4.07 -12.32
N MET A 26 -2.80 -3.04 -11.57
CA MET A 26 -2.02 -1.83 -11.32
C MET A 26 -1.37 -1.82 -9.93
N VAL A 27 -1.48 -2.91 -9.17
CA VAL A 27 -0.98 -2.99 -7.79
C VAL A 27 -0.02 -4.17 -7.67
N SER A 28 1.11 -3.95 -6.99
CA SER A 28 2.01 -5.01 -6.54
C SER A 28 2.23 -4.87 -5.05
N GLU A 29 2.22 -6.00 -4.35
CA GLU A 29 2.68 -6.05 -2.97
C GLU A 29 4.20 -5.83 -2.94
N ILE A 30 4.67 -5.09 -1.96
CA ILE A 30 6.09 -4.87 -1.70
C ILE A 30 6.38 -5.57 -0.38
N GLN A 31 7.22 -6.60 -0.43
CA GLN A 31 7.69 -7.27 0.78
C GLN A 31 8.68 -6.35 1.50
N VAL A 32 8.42 -6.10 2.78
CA VAL A 32 9.26 -5.25 3.63
C VAL A 32 9.80 -6.08 4.79
N ASP A 33 10.50 -7.16 4.46
CA ASP A 33 11.00 -8.12 5.44
C ASP A 33 12.15 -7.57 6.30
N ASP A 34 12.91 -6.62 5.75
CA ASP A 34 14.09 -6.03 6.39
C ASP A 34 13.91 -4.54 6.70
N GLU A 35 14.48 -4.11 7.83
CA GLU A 35 14.44 -2.71 8.31
C GLU A 35 15.08 -1.73 7.33
N GLU A 36 16.15 -2.15 6.63
CA GLU A 36 16.80 -1.33 5.60
C GLU A 36 15.85 -1.05 4.41
N THR A 37 15.17 -2.08 3.90
CA THR A 37 14.20 -1.95 2.81
C THR A 37 13.06 -1.03 3.21
N ARG A 38 12.58 -1.15 4.46
CA ARG A 38 11.57 -0.25 5.02
C ARG A 38 12.04 1.21 5.03
N ASP A 39 13.23 1.47 5.56
CA ASP A 39 13.77 2.83 5.66
C ASP A 39 13.99 3.46 4.28
N GLN A 40 14.46 2.68 3.31
CA GLN A 40 14.59 3.16 1.93
C GLN A 40 13.23 3.53 1.30
N LEU A 41 12.22 2.68 1.47
CA LEU A 41 10.88 2.92 0.93
C LEU A 41 10.18 4.10 1.63
N LEU A 42 10.42 4.30 2.93
CA LEU A 42 9.98 5.49 3.67
C LEU A 42 10.67 6.75 3.15
N MET A 43 12.00 6.70 2.96
CA MET A 43 12.78 7.83 2.48
C MET A 43 12.41 8.24 1.05
N GLN A 44 12.02 7.27 0.21
CA GLN A 44 11.53 7.51 -1.15
C GLN A 44 10.06 7.95 -1.20
N GLY A 45 9.34 7.90 -0.07
CA GLY A 45 7.92 8.27 0.02
C GLY A 45 6.96 7.23 -0.57
N PHE A 46 7.42 5.98 -0.78
CA PHE A 46 6.56 4.87 -1.20
C PHE A 46 5.77 4.27 -0.03
N LEU A 47 6.34 4.30 1.17
CA LEU A 47 5.65 3.98 2.41
C LEU A 47 5.21 5.26 3.12
N SER A 48 3.96 5.28 3.59
CA SER A 48 3.49 6.30 4.53
C SER A 48 3.94 5.94 5.94
N THR A 49 4.22 6.92 6.79
CA THR A 49 4.54 6.70 8.22
C THR A 49 3.45 5.94 8.96
N GLU A 50 2.20 6.05 8.50
CA GLU A 50 1.04 5.29 9.01
C GLU A 50 1.16 3.77 8.71
N ALA A 51 1.70 3.39 7.55
CA ALA A 51 1.92 1.98 7.21
C ALA A 51 3.02 1.33 8.06
N SER A 52 3.89 2.13 8.68
CA SER A 52 4.92 1.66 9.61
C SER A 52 4.35 1.28 10.99
N MET A 53 3.12 1.67 11.32
CA MET A 53 2.50 1.44 12.63
C MET A 53 1.85 0.06 12.82
N GLU A 54 1.98 -0.87 11.87
CA GLU A 54 1.61 -2.28 12.07
C GLU A 54 2.78 -3.08 12.65
N LYS A 55 3.16 -2.71 13.88
CA LYS A 55 3.88 -3.56 14.83
C LYS A 55 3.33 -3.32 16.23
N ILE A 56 2.18 -3.94 16.53
CA ILE A 56 1.73 -4.25 17.91
C ILE A 56 1.19 -5.67 17.91
#